data_AF-A0A0F9PZ08-F1
#
_entry.id   AF-A0A0F9PZ08-F1
#
_cell.length_a   1.000
_cell.length_b   1.000
_cell.length_c   1.000
_cell.angle_alpha   90.00
_cell.angle_beta   90.00
_cell.angle_gamma   90.00
#
_symmetry.space_group_name_H-M   'P 1'
#
loop_
_entity.id
_entity.type
_entity.pdbx_description
1 polymer ?
#
loop_
_entity_poly.entity_id
_entity_poly.type
_entity_poly.pdbx_seq_one_letter_code
_entity_poly.pdbx_strand_id
1 'polypeptide(L)'
;MTKKFIIISAKTQQGFFANFLHILQWLEEADRSGKIPIVHWEGGIYSTDKKRYNGVKTKNVWEYFFEPASKYSLKQICPKYTINKYGIVQPRFKSPDIEVVYKYHFKSLSHEPQGCWDNVFPPLIGINNPDKACREYINSLICKHIKIKQVVQDQIDTYYNQHMKNNHVLGVQIRGCSDMGPAQGQKPIKR
;
A
#
# COMPACT_ATOMS: atom_id res chain seq x y z
N MET A 1 1.48 25.55 -16.96
CA MET A 1 1.51 24.10 -17.19
C MET A 1 0.30 23.45 -16.56
N THR A 2 -0.37 22.54 -17.27
CA THR A 2 -1.51 21.78 -16.74
C THR A 2 -1.01 20.72 -15.74
N LYS A 3 -1.70 20.59 -14.60
CA LYS A 3 -1.36 19.59 -13.57
C LYS A 3 -1.74 18.21 -14.06
N LYS A 4 -0.80 17.26 -13.98
CA LYS A 4 -1.05 15.83 -14.26
C LYS A 4 -1.16 15.07 -12.94
N PHE A 5 -2.07 14.11 -12.90
CA PHE A 5 -2.39 13.32 -11.73
C PHE A 5 -2.21 11.83 -12.00
N ILE A 6 -1.81 11.11 -10.96
CA ILE A 6 -1.80 9.65 -10.95
C ILE A 6 -2.64 9.14 -9.78
N ILE A 7 -3.73 8.43 -10.11
CA ILE A 7 -4.63 7.82 -9.16
C ILE A 7 -4.15 6.39 -8.92
N ILE A 8 -3.67 6.13 -7.71
CA ILE A 8 -3.10 4.87 -7.27
C ILE A 8 -4.20 4.09 -6.54
N SER A 9 -4.75 3.08 -7.20
CA SER A 9 -5.85 2.26 -6.67
C SER A 9 -5.34 0.95 -6.06
N ALA A 10 -5.55 0.77 -4.76
CA ALA A 10 -5.23 -0.48 -4.06
C ALA A 10 -6.36 -1.53 -4.19
N LYS A 11 -6.00 -2.81 -4.11
CA LYS A 11 -6.93 -3.93 -4.33
C LYS A 11 -7.57 -4.42 -3.05
N THR A 12 -8.84 -4.81 -3.12
CA THR A 12 -9.62 -5.29 -1.96
C THR A 12 -9.22 -6.68 -1.46
N GLN A 13 -8.58 -7.50 -2.28
CA GLN A 13 -8.27 -8.92 -1.98
C GLN A 13 -6.79 -9.15 -1.63
N GLN A 14 -6.04 -8.10 -1.32
CA GLN A 14 -4.62 -8.20 -0.99
C GLN A 14 -4.36 -7.82 0.47
N GLY A 15 -3.34 -8.45 1.06
CA GLY A 15 -2.85 -8.11 2.39
C GLY A 15 -2.23 -6.71 2.43
N PHE A 16 -2.11 -6.15 3.63
CA PHE A 16 -1.68 -4.77 3.84
C PHE A 16 -0.37 -4.44 3.13
N PHE A 17 0.67 -5.24 3.36
CA PHE A 17 1.99 -4.97 2.77
C PHE A 17 2.03 -5.07 1.25
N ALA A 18 1.20 -5.91 0.62
CA ALA A 18 1.13 -5.98 -0.84
C ALA A 18 0.55 -4.68 -1.43
N ASN A 19 -0.53 -4.16 -0.84
CA ASN A 19 -1.09 -2.86 -1.23
C ASN A 19 -0.15 -1.70 -0.89
N PHE A 20 0.50 -1.74 0.27
CA PHE A 20 1.45 -0.71 0.70
C PHE A 20 2.64 -0.60 -0.25
N LEU A 21 3.28 -1.73 -0.62
CA LEU A 21 4.40 -1.73 -1.57
C LEU A 21 3.96 -1.31 -2.97
N HIS A 22 2.78 -1.74 -3.43
CA HIS A 22 2.20 -1.26 -4.68
C HIS A 22 2.03 0.27 -4.68
N ILE A 23 1.50 0.83 -3.59
CA ILE A 23 1.33 2.27 -3.46
C ILE A 23 2.68 2.97 -3.46
N LEU A 24 3.67 2.44 -2.74
CA LEU A 24 5.00 3.01 -2.64
C LEU A 24 5.72 3.11 -4.00
N GLN A 25 5.65 2.06 -4.83
CA GLN A 25 6.17 2.08 -6.22
C GLN A 25 5.58 3.25 -7.03
N TRP A 26 4.27 3.45 -6.95
CA TRP A 26 3.62 4.50 -7.73
C TRP A 26 3.76 5.90 -7.16
N LEU A 27 4.02 6.04 -5.85
CA LEU A 27 4.39 7.33 -5.25
C LEU A 27 5.75 7.79 -5.77
N GLU A 28 6.70 6.87 -5.90
CA GLU A 28 7.99 7.18 -6.49
C GLU A 28 7.88 7.55 -7.98
N GLU A 29 7.15 6.76 -8.77
CA GLU A 29 6.94 7.07 -10.19
C GLU A 29 6.17 8.39 -10.39
N ALA A 30 5.26 8.75 -9.48
CA ALA A 30 4.60 10.05 -9.48
C ALA A 30 5.63 11.19 -9.39
N ASP A 31 6.56 11.09 -8.44
CA ASP A 31 7.61 12.08 -8.26
C ASP A 31 8.54 12.16 -9.46
N ARG A 32 8.99 11.00 -9.98
CA ARG A 32 9.89 10.95 -11.15
C ARG A 32 9.26 11.53 -12.41
N SER A 33 7.95 11.32 -12.59
CA SER A 33 7.21 11.82 -13.76
C SER A 33 6.58 13.20 -13.54
N GLY A 34 6.81 13.84 -12.38
CA GLY A 34 6.25 15.15 -12.04
C GLY A 34 4.72 15.17 -11.93
N LYS A 35 4.11 14.01 -11.66
CA LYS A 35 2.66 13.86 -11.47
C LYS A 35 2.29 14.00 -10.00
N ILE A 36 1.08 14.49 -9.74
CA ILE A 36 0.55 14.61 -8.39
C ILE A 36 -0.14 13.30 -7.99
N PRO A 37 0.31 12.59 -6.94
CA PRO A 37 -0.28 11.32 -6.54
C PRO A 37 -1.59 11.51 -5.77
N ILE A 38 -2.53 10.60 -6.03
CA ILE A 38 -3.78 10.43 -5.29
C ILE A 38 -3.92 8.96 -4.94
N VAL A 39 -3.75 8.61 -3.67
CA VAL A 39 -3.93 7.24 -3.20
C VAL A 39 -5.39 7.00 -2.87
N HIS A 40 -5.98 5.95 -3.46
CA HIS A 40 -7.34 5.53 -3.16
C HIS A 40 -7.38 4.03 -2.90
N TRP A 41 -7.71 3.66 -1.66
CA TRP A 41 -7.86 2.28 -1.23
C TRP A 41 -9.22 2.13 -0.56
N GLU A 42 -10.23 1.69 -1.32
CA GLU A 42 -11.58 1.45 -0.79
C GLU A 42 -11.98 -0.03 -0.95
N GLY A 43 -12.59 -0.59 0.09
CA GLY A 43 -13.04 -1.98 0.17
C GLY A 43 -12.03 -2.95 0.80
N GLY A 44 -12.37 -4.24 0.77
CA GLY A 44 -11.50 -5.31 1.28
C GLY A 44 -11.51 -5.48 2.80
N ILE A 45 -10.65 -6.37 3.28
CA ILE A 45 -10.61 -6.83 4.68
C ILE A 45 -10.23 -5.75 5.71
N TYR A 46 -9.71 -4.61 5.24
CA TYR A 46 -9.32 -3.48 6.08
C TYR A 46 -10.36 -2.35 6.08
N SER A 47 -11.36 -2.43 5.20
CA SER A 47 -12.47 -1.48 5.23
C SER A 47 -13.34 -1.73 6.44
N THR A 48 -13.87 -0.65 7.00
CA THR A 48 -14.79 -0.72 8.13
C THR A 48 -16.08 0.00 7.78
N ASP A 49 -17.20 -0.58 8.20
CA ASP A 49 -18.52 0.03 8.09
C ASP A 49 -18.72 1.14 9.14
N LYS A 50 -17.80 1.23 10.11
CA LYS A 50 -17.80 2.33 11.08
C LYS A 50 -17.58 3.62 10.31
N LYS A 51 -18.51 4.56 10.45
CA LYS A 51 -18.46 5.89 9.81
C LYS A 51 -17.18 6.68 10.13
N ARG A 52 -16.38 6.23 11.12
CA ARG A 52 -15.11 6.81 11.54
C ARG A 52 -14.13 5.74 11.99
N TYR A 53 -12.87 5.88 11.61
CA TYR A 53 -11.73 5.14 12.14
C TYR A 53 -10.57 6.11 12.32
N ASN A 54 -9.86 6.07 13.45
CA ASN A 54 -8.76 7.01 13.74
C ASN A 54 -9.11 8.49 13.46
N GLY A 55 -10.34 8.90 13.80
CA GLY A 55 -10.83 10.27 13.62
C GLY A 55 -11.20 10.67 12.19
N VAL A 56 -10.92 9.85 11.17
CA VAL A 56 -11.25 10.17 9.77
C VAL A 56 -12.64 9.67 9.38
N LYS A 57 -13.36 10.44 8.57
CA LYS A 57 -14.68 10.11 8.01
C LYS A 57 -14.56 9.85 6.51
N THR A 58 -13.84 8.79 6.16
CA THR A 58 -13.52 8.39 4.79
C THR A 58 -13.62 6.88 4.66
N LYS A 59 -13.83 6.38 3.43
CA LYS A 59 -13.73 4.95 3.12
C LYS A 59 -12.35 4.58 2.58
N ASN A 60 -11.47 5.56 2.40
CA ASN A 60 -10.11 5.36 1.96
C ASN A 60 -9.26 4.81 3.11
N VAL A 61 -8.99 3.51 3.08
CA VAL A 61 -8.18 2.78 4.07
C VAL A 61 -6.79 3.37 4.22
N TRP A 62 -6.20 3.96 3.17
CA TRP A 62 -4.92 4.67 3.29
C TRP A 62 -4.96 5.74 4.38
N GLU A 63 -6.04 6.53 4.41
CA GLU A 63 -6.22 7.65 5.33
C GLU A 63 -6.55 7.19 6.76
N TYR A 64 -6.69 5.89 7.01
CA TYR A 64 -6.79 5.35 8.37
C TYR A 64 -5.44 5.40 9.10
N PHE A 65 -4.35 5.29 8.34
CA PHE A 65 -3.00 5.11 8.88
C PHE A 65 -2.04 6.25 8.48
N PHE A 66 -2.22 6.81 7.30
CA PHE A 66 -1.29 7.77 6.71
C PHE A 66 -1.98 9.07 6.30
N GLU A 67 -1.21 10.15 6.26
CA GLU A 67 -1.67 11.41 5.66
C GLU A 67 -1.86 11.26 4.14
N PRO A 68 -2.75 12.07 3.53
CA PRO A 68 -2.92 12.08 2.08
C PRO A 68 -1.60 12.35 1.34
N ALA A 69 -1.35 11.61 0.27
CA ALA A 69 -0.12 11.74 -0.54
C ALA A 69 0.00 13.11 -1.24
N SER A 70 -1.10 13.85 -1.37
CA SER A 70 -1.10 15.23 -1.85
C SER A 70 -2.27 16.02 -1.24
N LYS A 71 -2.25 17.34 -1.44
CA LYS A 71 -3.34 18.23 -0.99
C LYS A 71 -4.64 18.10 -1.79
N TYR A 72 -4.66 17.29 -2.85
CA TYR A 72 -5.84 17.07 -3.67
C TYR A 72 -6.52 15.78 -3.29
N SER A 73 -7.85 15.74 -3.44
CA SER A 73 -8.65 14.54 -3.24
C SER A 73 -9.15 13.99 -4.57
N LEU A 74 -9.43 12.69 -4.59
CA LEU A 74 -10.02 12.02 -5.76
C LEU A 74 -11.30 12.74 -6.24
N LYS A 75 -12.18 13.12 -5.31
CA LYS A 75 -13.44 13.81 -5.63
C LYS A 75 -13.23 15.19 -6.27
N GLN A 76 -12.15 15.91 -5.94
CA GLN A 76 -11.83 17.20 -6.57
C GLN A 76 -11.36 17.04 -8.01
N ILE A 77 -10.51 16.05 -8.29
CA ILE A 77 -9.90 15.87 -9.62
C ILE A 77 -10.76 15.01 -10.55
N CYS A 78 -11.56 14.11 -9.98
CA CYS A 78 -12.46 13.22 -10.69
C CYS A 78 -13.78 13.15 -9.89
N PRO A 79 -14.69 14.13 -10.03
CA PRO A 79 -15.95 14.14 -9.28
C PRO A 79 -16.90 13.00 -9.63
N LYS A 80 -16.75 12.43 -10.83
CA LYS A 80 -17.59 11.36 -11.37
C LYS A 80 -16.73 10.13 -11.65
N TYR A 81 -16.67 9.23 -10.68
CA TYR A 81 -16.00 7.94 -10.79
C TYR A 81 -16.89 6.83 -10.23
N THR A 82 -16.59 5.59 -10.59
CA THR A 82 -17.08 4.40 -9.91
C THR A 82 -15.91 3.60 -9.37
N ILE A 83 -16.18 2.66 -8.48
CA ILE A 83 -15.20 1.70 -7.97
C ILE A 83 -15.71 0.32 -8.36
N ASN A 84 -14.88 -0.48 -9.04
CA ASN A 84 -15.27 -1.83 -9.41
C ASN A 84 -15.16 -2.81 -8.22
N LYS A 85 -15.59 -4.06 -8.40
CA LYS A 85 -15.56 -5.10 -7.35
C LYS A 85 -14.17 -5.39 -6.76
N TYR A 86 -13.10 -4.93 -7.41
CA TYR A 86 -11.72 -5.12 -6.96
C TYR A 86 -11.13 -3.90 -6.23
N GLY A 87 -11.91 -2.82 -6.03
CA GLY A 87 -11.44 -1.58 -5.41
C GLY A 87 -10.79 -0.60 -6.39
N ILE A 88 -10.84 -0.88 -7.70
CA ILE A 88 -10.15 -0.06 -8.70
C ILE A 88 -11.05 1.11 -9.11
N VAL A 89 -10.51 2.32 -9.06
CA VAL A 89 -11.17 3.55 -9.52
C VAL A 89 -11.38 3.49 -11.03
N GLN A 90 -12.58 3.86 -11.47
CA GLN A 90 -12.96 3.98 -12.88
C GLN A 90 -13.53 5.39 -13.12
N PRO A 91 -12.72 6.33 -13.64
CA PRO A 91 -13.21 7.63 -14.07
C PRO A 91 -14.32 7.47 -15.13
N ARG A 92 -15.41 8.23 -15.03
CA ARG A 92 -16.48 8.18 -16.04
C ARG A 92 -16.12 8.89 -17.34
N PHE A 93 -15.02 9.63 -17.37
CA PHE A 93 -14.49 10.32 -18.53
C PHE A 93 -12.98 10.08 -18.61
N LYS A 94 -12.44 9.97 -19.82
CA LYS A 94 -10.99 9.91 -20.04
C LYS A 94 -10.44 11.33 -20.02
N SER A 95 -9.35 11.54 -19.28
CA SER A 95 -8.56 12.77 -19.33
C SER A 95 -7.10 12.39 -19.58
N PRO A 96 -6.40 13.05 -20.52
CA PRO A 96 -4.98 12.81 -20.73
C PRO A 96 -4.12 13.25 -19.52
N ASP A 97 -4.69 14.07 -18.62
CA ASP A 97 -4.03 14.55 -17.41
C ASP A 97 -4.27 13.63 -16.19
N ILE A 98 -5.06 12.56 -16.34
CA ILE A 98 -5.37 11.63 -15.24
C ILE A 98 -5.00 10.22 -15.68
N GLU A 99 -3.99 9.67 -15.01
CA GLU A 99 -3.62 8.27 -15.12
C GLU A 99 -4.20 7.49 -13.94
N VAL A 100 -4.71 6.28 -14.18
CA VAL A 100 -5.16 5.38 -13.12
C VAL A 100 -4.33 4.12 -13.14
N VAL A 101 -3.72 3.81 -12.01
CA VAL A 101 -2.80 2.67 -11.84
C VAL A 101 -3.28 1.78 -10.71
N TYR A 102 -3.15 0.48 -10.89
CA TYR A 102 -3.68 -0.53 -9.96
C TYR A 102 -2.91 -1.85 -10.02
N LYS A 103 -1.81 -1.88 -10.77
CA LYS A 103 -0.90 -3.03 -10.89
C LYS A 103 0.48 -2.58 -10.44
N TYR A 104 1.18 -3.44 -9.71
CA TYR A 104 2.61 -3.31 -9.47
C TYR A 104 3.37 -3.58 -10.77
N HIS A 105 4.57 -3.00 -10.88
CA HIS A 105 5.53 -3.52 -11.85
C HIS A 105 6.25 -4.72 -11.23
N PHE A 106 6.37 -5.78 -12.02
CA PHE A 106 6.94 -7.07 -11.60
C PHE A 106 8.46 -7.13 -11.75
N LYS A 107 9.05 -6.07 -12.31
CA LYS A 107 10.47 -5.94 -12.55
C LYS A 107 10.92 -4.56 -12.12
N SER A 108 12.11 -4.52 -11.57
CA SER A 108 12.82 -3.30 -11.21
C SER A 108 13.14 -2.55 -12.50
N LEU A 109 12.87 -1.26 -12.47
CA LEU A 109 13.13 -0.31 -13.54
C LEU A 109 14.60 0.11 -13.48
N SER A 110 15.11 0.71 -14.56
CA SER A 110 16.55 0.99 -14.72
C SER A 110 17.16 1.95 -13.71
N HIS A 111 16.35 2.72 -12.98
CA HIS A 111 16.77 3.68 -11.96
C HIS A 111 16.67 3.11 -10.54
N GLU A 112 16.17 1.88 -10.40
CA GLU A 112 15.97 1.20 -9.13
C GLU A 112 17.09 0.16 -8.94
N PRO A 113 17.41 -0.23 -7.71
CA PRO A 113 18.32 -1.34 -7.48
C PRO A 113 17.82 -2.61 -8.17
N GLN A 114 18.71 -3.30 -8.88
CA GLN A 114 18.37 -4.50 -9.62
C GLN A 114 17.76 -5.56 -8.69
N GLY A 115 16.60 -6.09 -9.06
CA GLY A 115 15.92 -7.12 -8.28
C GLY A 115 15.12 -6.62 -7.09
N CYS A 116 15.06 -5.31 -6.82
CA CYS A 116 14.30 -4.73 -5.70
C CYS A 116 12.80 -5.07 -5.73
N TRP A 117 12.23 -5.18 -6.93
CA TRP A 117 10.81 -5.49 -7.16
C TRP A 117 10.58 -6.80 -7.91
N ASP A 118 11.66 -7.51 -8.23
CA ASP A 118 11.59 -8.77 -8.94
C ASP A 118 11.18 -9.85 -7.92
N ASN A 119 10.01 -10.47 -8.11
CA ASN A 119 9.49 -11.59 -7.31
C ASN A 119 8.91 -11.29 -5.91
N VAL A 120 8.20 -10.18 -5.73
CA VAL A 120 7.68 -9.81 -4.40
C VAL A 120 6.61 -10.77 -3.81
N PHE A 121 6.08 -11.84 -4.45
CA PHE A 121 5.28 -12.90 -3.76
C PHE A 121 5.01 -14.19 -4.60
N PRO A 122 4.89 -15.40 -3.99
CA PRO A 122 5.96 -16.28 -3.52
C PRO A 122 5.95 -17.65 -4.29
N PRO A 123 6.89 -18.59 -4.06
CA PRO A 123 6.71 -19.46 -2.90
C PRO A 123 8.01 -19.68 -2.11
N LEU A 124 7.83 -20.03 -0.84
CA LEU A 124 8.85 -20.16 0.21
C LEU A 124 9.28 -18.81 0.78
N ILE A 125 9.16 -18.70 2.10
CA ILE A 125 9.90 -17.75 2.91
C ILE A 125 11.37 -18.16 2.76
N GLY A 126 11.95 -17.89 1.59
CA GLY A 126 13.37 -17.76 1.47
C GLY A 126 13.73 -16.59 2.34
N ILE A 127 14.69 -16.78 3.23
CA ILE A 127 15.45 -15.74 3.92
C ILE A 127 16.26 -14.97 2.85
N ASN A 128 15.64 -14.56 1.75
CA ASN A 128 16.18 -13.59 0.83
C ASN A 128 15.98 -12.27 1.53
N ASN A 129 16.90 -11.98 2.44
CA ASN A 129 17.21 -10.65 2.88
C ASN A 129 17.32 -9.82 1.58
N PRO A 130 16.35 -8.96 1.24
CA PRO A 130 16.47 -8.14 0.03
C PRO A 130 17.82 -7.45 0.11
N ASP A 131 18.55 -7.35 -0.99
CA ASP A 131 19.90 -6.79 -0.99
C ASP A 131 19.98 -5.48 -0.18
N LYS A 132 21.13 -5.20 0.44
CA LYS A 132 21.28 -4.01 1.29
C LYS A 132 20.83 -2.74 0.54
N ALA A 133 21.17 -2.63 -0.75
CA ALA A 133 20.74 -1.51 -1.59
C ALA A 133 19.22 -1.45 -1.75
N CYS A 134 18.54 -2.60 -1.92
CA CYS A 134 17.08 -2.66 -1.99
C CYS A 134 16.43 -2.21 -0.67
N ARG A 135 16.99 -2.60 0.49
CA ARG A 135 16.48 -2.15 1.81
C ARG A 135 16.63 -0.66 2.00
N GLU A 136 17.81 -0.13 1.71
CA GLU A 136 18.10 1.30 1.81
C GLU A 136 17.22 2.11 0.85
N TYR A 137 17.01 1.59 -0.37
CA TYR A 137 16.14 2.18 -1.37
C TYR A 137 14.68 2.24 -0.89
N ILE A 138 14.08 1.10 -0.52
CA ILE A 138 12.70 1.04 -0.01
C ILE A 138 12.55 1.94 1.22
N ASN A 139 13.52 1.93 2.14
CA ASN A 139 13.51 2.81 3.30
C ASN A 139 13.52 4.29 2.89
N SER A 140 14.30 4.67 1.88
CA SER A 140 14.33 6.05 1.37
C SER A 140 12.96 6.48 0.83
N LEU A 141 12.27 5.58 0.11
CA LEU A 141 10.92 5.84 -0.38
C LEU A 141 9.92 5.98 0.78
N ILE A 142 10.01 5.11 1.79
CA ILE A 142 9.15 5.17 2.97
C ILE A 142 9.35 6.51 3.68
N CYS A 143 10.58 6.89 4.00
CA CYS A 143 10.89 8.15 4.68
C CYS A 143 10.41 9.37 3.88
N LYS A 144 10.48 9.31 2.55
CA LYS A 144 10.10 10.43 1.68
C LYS A 144 8.59 10.59 1.57
N HIS A 145 7.86 9.48 1.39
CA HIS A 145 6.46 9.52 0.96
C HIS A 145 5.46 9.22 2.07
N ILE A 146 5.88 8.50 3.11
CA ILE A 146 4.97 8.01 4.14
C ILE A 146 4.98 8.95 5.33
N LYS A 147 3.80 9.47 5.66
CA LYS A 147 3.57 10.28 6.85
C LYS A 147 2.49 9.61 7.67
N ILE A 148 2.85 9.07 8.83
CA ILE A 148 1.92 8.41 9.74
C ILE A 148 1.00 9.48 10.35
N LYS A 149 -0.29 9.18 10.49
CA LYS A 149 -1.22 10.07 11.18
C LYS A 149 -0.87 10.19 12.65
N GLN A 150 -1.04 11.38 13.23
CA GLN A 150 -0.71 11.62 14.64
C GLN A 150 -1.40 10.63 15.58
N VAL A 151 -2.69 10.36 15.39
CA VAL A 151 -3.44 9.38 16.20
C VAL A 151 -2.86 7.96 16.17
N VAL A 152 -2.21 7.56 15.07
CA VAL A 152 -1.53 6.26 14.96
C VAL A 152 -0.15 6.35 15.61
N GLN A 153 0.56 7.45 15.42
CA GLN A 153 1.83 7.71 16.10
C GLN A 153 1.65 7.67 17.63
N ASP A 154 0.59 8.31 18.15
CA ASP A 154 0.27 8.31 19.57
C ASP A 154 0.01 6.88 20.10
N GLN A 155 -0.65 6.03 19.31
CA GLN A 155 -0.87 4.62 19.66
C GLN A 155 0.45 3.85 19.70
N ILE A 156 1.33 4.07 18.71
CA ILE A 156 2.67 3.46 18.65
C ILE A 156 3.50 3.91 19.86
N ASP A 157 3.56 5.21 20.14
CA ASP A 157 4.34 5.78 21.23
C ASP A 157 3.82 5.31 22.59
N THR A 158 2.50 5.23 22.76
CA THR A 158 1.88 4.68 23.98
C THR A 158 2.32 3.23 24.20
N TYR A 159 2.20 2.38 23.18
CA TYR A 159 2.61 0.99 23.27
C TYR A 159 4.11 0.85 23.54
N TYR A 160 4.93 1.62 22.83
CA TYR A 160 6.38 1.63 23.01
C TYR A 160 6.77 2.01 24.45
N ASN A 161 6.20 3.10 24.98
CA ASN A 161 6.50 3.55 26.34
C ASN A 161 6.06 2.55 27.41
N GLN A 162 4.94 1.85 27.20
CA GLN A 162 4.39 0.90 28.17
C GLN A 162 5.13 -0.45 28.18
N HIS A 163 5.63 -0.91 27.03
CA HIS A 163 6.09 -2.29 26.90
C HIS A 163 7.55 -2.42 26.44
N MET A 164 8.08 -1.45 25.71
CA MET A 164 9.37 -1.57 25.04
C MET A 164 10.44 -0.65 25.61
N LYS A 165 10.06 0.54 26.09
CA LYS A 165 11.01 1.53 26.61
C LYS A 165 11.79 0.93 27.79
N ASN A 166 13.11 1.04 27.71
CA ASN A 166 14.08 0.49 28.67
C ASN A 166 14.12 -1.05 28.76
N ASN A 167 13.48 -1.76 27.83
CA ASN A 167 13.55 -3.22 27.74
C ASN A 167 14.34 -3.65 26.50
N HIS A 168 15.03 -4.78 26.60
CA HIS A 168 15.59 -5.45 25.42
C HIS A 168 14.48 -6.26 24.76
N VAL A 169 14.08 -5.86 23.55
CA VAL A 169 12.96 -6.50 22.85
C VAL A 169 13.45 -7.28 21.64
N LEU A 170 13.10 -8.56 21.58
CA LEU A 170 13.29 -9.40 20.41
C LEU A 170 11.98 -9.42 19.59
N GLY A 171 12.01 -8.82 18.39
CA GLY A 171 10.89 -8.87 17.47
C GLY A 171 10.81 -10.23 16.78
N VAL A 172 9.72 -10.97 16.98
CA VAL A 172 9.48 -12.27 16.35
C VAL A 172 8.16 -12.23 15.60
N GLN A 173 8.19 -12.42 14.27
CA GLN A 173 7.00 -12.56 13.45
C GLN A 173 6.80 -14.02 13.07
N ILE A 174 5.81 -14.68 13.69
CA ILE A 174 5.40 -16.04 13.33
C ILE A 174 4.13 -15.94 12.50
N ARG A 175 4.21 -16.36 11.23
CA ARG A 175 3.05 -16.44 10.33
C ARG A 175 2.59 -17.89 10.22
N GLY A 176 1.76 -18.32 11.17
CA GLY A 176 0.99 -19.56 11.06
C GLY A 176 -0.43 -19.23 10.59
N CYS A 177 -0.79 -19.60 9.38
CA CYS A 177 -2.19 -19.61 8.94
C CYS A 177 -2.64 -21.07 9.00
N SER A 178 -3.82 -21.36 9.54
CA SER A 178 -4.32 -22.74 9.64
C SER A 178 -4.30 -23.43 8.29
N ASP A 179 -3.48 -24.47 8.18
CA ASP A 179 -3.42 -25.40 7.06
C ASP A 179 -4.77 -26.09 6.89
N MET A 180 -5.56 -25.60 5.94
CA MET A 180 -6.26 -26.46 4.99
C MET A 180 -5.88 -26.03 3.57
N GLY A 181 -4.57 -25.93 3.33
CA GLY A 181 -3.95 -25.79 2.02
C GLY A 181 -3.21 -24.47 1.77
N PRO A 182 -2.21 -24.46 0.85
CA PRO A 182 -1.73 -23.20 0.29
C PRO A 182 -2.90 -22.49 -0.39
N ALA A 183 -2.78 -21.18 -0.65
CA ALA A 183 -3.71 -20.43 -1.51
C ALA A 183 -3.66 -20.87 -3.00
N GLN A 184 -3.49 -22.17 -3.25
CA GLN A 184 -3.68 -22.89 -4.51
C GLN A 184 -4.47 -24.15 -4.21
N GLY A 185 -5.63 -24.29 -4.86
CA GLY A 185 -6.48 -25.46 -4.73
C GLY A 185 -5.77 -26.72 -5.21
N GLN A 186 -5.20 -27.49 -4.30
CA GLN A 186 -5.05 -28.92 -4.51
C GLN A 186 -6.34 -29.58 -4.03
N LYS A 187 -7.08 -30.17 -4.98
CA LYS A 187 -8.26 -30.98 -4.67
C LYS A 187 -7.83 -32.15 -3.77
N PRO A 188 -8.59 -32.48 -2.72
CA PRO A 188 -8.28 -33.63 -1.90
C PRO A 188 -8.36 -34.91 -2.75
N ILE A 189 -7.31 -35.72 -2.67
CA ILE A 189 -7.30 -37.08 -3.20
C ILE A 189 -8.34 -37.86 -2.39
N LYS A 190 -9.42 -38.30 -3.05
CA LYS A 190 -10.40 -39.20 -2.45
C LYS A 190 -9.69 -40.52 -2.14
N ARG A 191 -9.71 -40.92 -0.87
CA ARG A 191 -9.54 -42.33 -0.49
C ARG A 191 -10.89 -43.02 -0.58
#